data_AF-A0A9X1LAT3-F1
#
_entry.id   AF-A0A9X1LAT3-F1
#
_cell.length_a   1.000
_cell.length_b   1.000
_cell.length_c   1.000
_cell.angle_alpha   90.00
_cell.angle_beta   90.00
_cell.angle_gamma   90.00
#
_symmetry.space_group_name_H-M   'P 1'
#
loop_
_entity.id
_entity.type
_entity.pdbx_description
1 polymer ?
#
loop_
_entity_poly.entity_id
_entity_poly.type
_entity_poly.pdbx_seq_one_letter_code
_entity_poly.pdbx_strand_id
1 'polypeptide(L)' 'MEEFVAVVRLPNGLTQRVTIQADDSGKARQMLEAQYGRGCVLTLDRPQRW' A
#
# COMPACT_ATOMS: atom_id res chain seq x y z
N MET A 1 -3.60 -6.14 -13.91
CA MET A 1 -2.72 -6.12 -12.74
C MET A 1 -1.71 -4.99 -12.92
N GLU A 2 -1.82 -3.97 -12.10
CA GLU A 2 -0.97 -2.78 -12.05
C GLU A 2 -0.09 -2.85 -10.79
N GLU A 3 1.07 -2.22 -10.85
CA GLU A 3 1.90 -1.99 -9.67
C GLU A 3 1.43 -0.73 -8.94
N PHE A 4 1.47 -0.75 -7.62
CA PHE A 4 1.18 0.37 -6.74
C PHE A 4 2.27 0.52 -5.70
N VAL A 5 2.58 1.76 -5.35
CA VAL A 5 3.51 2.11 -4.27
C VAL A 5 2.69 2.69 -3.13
N ALA A 6 2.78 2.08 -1.96
CA ALA A 6 2.08 2.51 -0.76
C ALA A 6 3.03 2.85 0.36
N VAL A 7 2.65 3.80 1.21
CA VAL A 7 3.29 4.03 2.50
C VAL A 7 2.36 3.49 3.58
N VAL A 8 2.83 2.49 4.34
CA VAL A 8 2.09 1.89 5.45
C VAL A 8 2.71 2.28 6.79
N ARG A 9 1.86 2.49 7.80
CA ARG A 9 2.27 2.64 9.19
C ARG A 9 2.33 1.27 9.85
N LEU A 10 3.49 0.93 10.37
CA LEU A 10 3.74 -0.29 11.12
C LEU A 10 3.25 -0.15 12.58
N PRO A 11 3.01 -1.28 13.28
CA PRO A 11 2.55 -1.26 14.68
C PRO A 11 3.50 -0.54 15.65
N ASN A 12 4.79 -0.47 15.32
CA ASN A 12 5.81 0.25 16.10
C ASN A 12 5.81 1.78 15.85
N GLY A 13 4.87 2.29 15.05
CA GLY A 13 4.75 3.71 14.72
C GLY A 13 5.65 4.18 13.57
N LEU A 14 6.53 3.32 13.05
CA LEU A 14 7.34 3.63 11.88
C LEU A 14 6.51 3.56 10.59
N THR A 15 6.94 4.29 9.57
CA THR A 15 6.36 4.20 8.23
C THR A 15 7.28 3.42 7.31
N GLN A 16 6.72 2.54 6.49
CA GLN A 16 7.45 1.78 5.49
C GLN A 16 6.80 1.97 4.12
N ARG A 17 7.64 2.20 3.11
CA ARG A 17 7.23 2.22 1.71
C ARG A 17 7.27 0.79 1.16
N VAL A 18 6.18 0.36 0.54
CA VAL A 18 6.00 -0.98 -0.01
C VAL A 18 5.45 -0.90 -1.42
N THR A 19 5.81 -1.87 -2.24
CA THR A 19 5.31 -1.99 -3.62
C THR A 19 4.43 -3.24 -3.69
N ILE A 20 3.25 -3.13 -4.29
CA ILE A 20 2.27 -4.22 -4.39
C ILE A 20 1.68 -4.29 -5.80
N GLN A 21 1.43 -5.50 -6.29
CA GLN A 21 0.70 -5.72 -7.53
C GLN A 21 -0.76 -6.03 -7.24
N ALA A 22 -1.68 -5.29 -7.85
CA ALA A 22 -3.12 -5.47 -7.67
C ALA A 22 -3.87 -5.10 -8.95
N ASP A 23 -5.13 -5.50 -9.08
CA ASP A 23 -5.93 -5.12 -10.26
C ASP A 23 -6.33 -3.64 -10.24
N ASP A 24 -6.58 -3.11 -9.04
CA ASP A 24 -7.02 -1.74 -8.80
C ASP A 24 -6.55 -1.26 -7.42
N SER A 25 -6.62 0.05 -7.20
CA SER A 25 -6.19 0.68 -5.94
C SER A 25 -7.03 0.27 -4.73
N GLY A 26 -8.30 -0.08 -4.91
CA GLY A 26 -9.17 -0.57 -3.84
C GLY A 26 -8.74 -1.95 -3.35
N LYS A 27 -8.40 -2.87 -4.26
CA LYS A 27 -7.81 -4.17 -3.92
C LYS A 27 -6.42 -4.02 -3.31
N ALA A 28 -5.56 -3.17 -3.86
CA ALA A 28 -4.23 -2.90 -3.29
C ALA A 28 -4.34 -2.47 -1.82
N ARG A 29 -5.26 -1.54 -1.53
CA ARG A 29 -5.51 -1.09 -0.16
C ARG A 29 -6.01 -2.22 0.74
N GLN A 30 -6.98 -3.03 0.29
CA GLN A 30 -7.48 -4.15 1.07
C GLN A 30 -6.39 -5.18 1.39
N MET A 31 -5.53 -5.50 0.42
CA MET A 31 -4.40 -6.42 0.62
C MET A 31 -3.38 -5.88 1.62
N LEU A 32 -3.09 -4.57 1.57
CA LEU A 32 -2.19 -3.91 2.51
C LEU A 32 -2.79 -3.87 3.92
N GLU A 33 -4.06 -3.49 4.06
CA GLU A 33 -4.74 -3.46 5.35
C GLU A 33 -4.94 -4.86 5.95
N ALA A 34 -5.05 -5.90 5.13
CA ALA A 34 -5.07 -7.30 5.59
C ALA A 34 -3.71 -7.76 6.14
N GLN A 35 -2.60 -7.25 5.59
CA GLN A 35 -1.23 -7.63 6.01
C GLN A 35 -0.72 -6.79 7.20
N TYR A 36 -0.95 -5.48 7.18
CA TYR A 36 -0.37 -4.53 8.13
C TYR A 36 -1.38 -3.99 9.15
N GLY A 37 -2.66 -4.30 8.98
CA GLY A 37 -3.74 -3.88 9.86
C GLY A 37 -4.64 -2.79 9.25
N ARG A 38 -5.90 -2.76 9.70
CA ARG A 38 -6.90 -1.82 9.18
C ARG A 38 -6.47 -0.37 9.38
N GLY A 39 -6.56 0.44 8.34
CA GLY A 39 -6.14 1.84 8.36
C GLY A 39 -4.62 2.08 8.45
N CYS A 40 -3.78 1.09 8.14
CA CYS A 40 -2.33 1.26 8.09
C CYS A 40 -1.86 2.08 6.88
N VAL A 41 -2.64 2.15 5.81
CA VAL A 41 -2.24 2.79 4.54
C VAL A 41 -2.36 4.31 4.66
N LEU A 42 -1.24 5.02 4.53
CA LEU A 42 -1.16 6.49 4.58
C LEU A 42 -1.27 7.10 3.19
N THR A 43 -0.56 6.53 2.22
CA THR A 43 -0.62 6.91 0.80
C THR A 43 -0.61 5.66 -0.09
N LEU A 44 -1.22 5.78 -1.26
CA LEU A 44 -1.28 4.72 -2.27
C LEU A 44 -1.30 5.37 -3.64
N ASP A 45 -0.20 5.23 -4.36
CA ASP A 45 0.04 5.88 -5.64
C ASP A 45 0.42 4.83 -6.69
N ARG A 46 0.22 5.17 -7.96
CA ARG A 46 0.81 4.39 -9.06
C ARG A 46 2.30 4.74 -9.18
N PRO A 47 3.18 3.77 -9.46
CA PRO A 47 4.57 4.06 -9.75
C PRO A 47 4.62 5.00 -10.95
N GLN A 48 5.24 6.16 -10.74
CA GLN A 48 5.44 7.13 -11.80
C GLN A 48 6.45 6.54 -12.79
N ARG A 49 5.97 5.99 -13.90
CA ARG A 49 6.82 5.65 -15.05
C ARG A 49 7.18 6.95 -15.77
N TRP A 50 8.46 7.29 -15.75
CA TRP A 50 9.05 8.38 -16.53
C TRP A 50 9.31 7.91 -17.96
#